data_AF-A0A2Z6D4T8-F1
#
_entry.id   AF-A0A2Z6D4T8-F1
#
_cell.length_a   1.000
_cell.length_b   1.000
_cell.length_c   1.000
_cell.angle_alpha   90.00
_cell.angle_beta   90.00
_cell.angle_gamma   90.00
#
_symmetry.space_group_name_H-M   'P 1'
#
loop_
_entity.id
_entity.type
_entity.pdbx_description
1 polymer ?
#
loop_
_entity_poly.entity_id
_entity_poly.type
_entity_poly.pdbx_seq_one_letter_code
_entity_poly.pdbx_strand_id
1 'polypeptide(L)'
;MLTLDRETTSPPSYSILNDSIKETFTAIDRFEWQAVDEILEMREQQLYREAGYQSFEEYCQKELSSWGGYRRINQLLGAKKVRDTADELGEHIKNERQARSLLRLVKEPEKLKAAVAIALQDNPSPSESDFAVAANKVLPRLPLQKTEEPMVPQIQEPIVHQTQEPVVPQPATVTVTSPTHPRHGQSGTISADPPNQRQQIVTFEDGSRELVNNTDLSPLSNETIDSFTAERTYPKEYAEAIAQLKEQYQQELERLEQDLRIGLLSEATTKAEQQVQEQLTTLQNLFQQQKKENIQLQQRISQLEGLRQLELENQRLQRRIQELENAVEERPAQEWNNTFTKQATKALNKNVKRSLYRAIDLRSLAEEPPKENATECLRLMGIALGNLATAMNNTQALQAAALILGSEPTPSAIAYRAEQLQLLPQAVSDVRAVLSKPGCSWWDYLEVAQEYEVIKADYWAELTPQETELIAVLEQAESSLITEPMVPDETSADPGSSDGEVIELGSIVAHADIYCALYNAKGEVIEDMGDEVWVAWEHWRDKPKKTDRYFKDELRFWQETNQ
;
A
#
# COMPACT_ATOMS: atom_id res chain seq x y z
N MET A 1 -28.64 -52.16 16.16
CA MET A 1 -27.73 -51.15 16.72
C MET A 1 -26.59 -50.94 15.76
N LEU A 2 -26.57 -49.78 15.10
CA LEU A 2 -25.44 -49.13 14.44
C LEU A 2 -25.94 -47.71 14.14
N THR A 3 -25.60 -46.80 15.04
CA THR A 3 -25.87 -45.36 14.96
C THR A 3 -24.98 -44.77 13.88
N LEU A 4 -25.58 -44.19 12.84
CA LEU A 4 -24.86 -43.22 12.00
C LEU A 4 -24.61 -41.98 12.86
N ASP A 5 -23.34 -41.70 13.09
CA ASP A 5 -22.88 -40.45 13.66
C ASP A 5 -23.36 -39.32 12.76
N ARG A 6 -24.23 -38.48 13.33
CA ARG A 6 -24.70 -37.25 12.69
C ARG A 6 -23.51 -36.30 12.74
N GLU A 7 -22.81 -36.16 11.62
CA GLU A 7 -21.82 -35.10 11.44
C GLU A 7 -22.47 -33.77 11.86
N THR A 8 -21.92 -33.19 12.90
CA THR A 8 -22.19 -31.81 13.30
C THR A 8 -21.75 -30.92 12.15
N THR A 9 -22.68 -30.59 11.24
CA THR A 9 -22.51 -29.47 10.32
C THR A 9 -22.41 -28.21 11.16
N SER A 10 -21.17 -27.82 11.47
CA SER A 10 -20.85 -26.49 11.97
C SER A 10 -21.51 -25.45 11.04
N PRO A 11 -22.04 -24.34 11.57
CA PRO A 11 -22.60 -23.28 10.75
C PRO A 11 -21.56 -22.85 9.70
N PRO A 12 -21.96 -22.58 8.45
CA PRO A 12 -21.02 -22.15 7.41
C PRO A 12 -20.28 -20.93 7.94
N SER A 13 -18.96 -21.06 8.06
CA SER A 13 -18.13 -19.98 8.56
C SER A 13 -18.11 -18.88 7.51
N TYR A 14 -18.92 -17.84 7.74
CA TYR A 14 -18.98 -16.67 6.87
C TYR A 14 -17.62 -15.99 6.74
N SER A 15 -16.69 -16.19 7.69
CA SER A 15 -15.31 -15.69 7.54
C SER A 15 -14.56 -16.41 6.42
N ILE A 16 -14.67 -17.74 6.31
CA ILE A 16 -14.02 -18.53 5.25
C ILE A 16 -14.58 -18.14 3.87
N LEU A 17 -15.89 -17.92 3.79
CA LEU A 17 -16.52 -17.46 2.55
C LEU A 17 -16.07 -16.03 2.19
N ASN A 18 -16.00 -15.13 3.17
CA ASN A 18 -15.60 -13.75 2.95
C ASN A 18 -14.12 -13.63 2.56
N ASP A 19 -13.25 -14.45 3.16
CA ASP A 19 -11.84 -14.51 2.81
C ASP A 19 -11.63 -15.09 1.40
N SER A 20 -12.36 -16.16 1.05
CA SER A 20 -12.36 -16.69 -0.33
C SER A 20 -12.89 -15.67 -1.35
N ILE A 21 -13.93 -14.90 -1.00
CA ILE A 21 -14.46 -13.83 -1.86
C ILE A 21 -13.41 -12.72 -2.04
N LYS A 22 -12.75 -12.28 -0.96
CA LYS A 22 -11.66 -11.31 -1.05
C LYS A 22 -10.48 -11.82 -1.88
N GLU A 23 -10.10 -13.08 -1.72
CA GLU A 23 -9.09 -13.71 -2.57
C GLU A 23 -9.49 -13.73 -4.04
N THR A 24 -10.77 -14.02 -4.36
CA THR A 24 -11.25 -13.96 -5.74
C THR A 24 -11.24 -12.55 -6.31
N PHE A 25 -11.66 -11.53 -5.56
CA PHE A 25 -11.61 -10.14 -6.01
C PHE A 25 -10.18 -9.66 -6.21
N THR A 26 -9.28 -9.95 -5.27
CA THR A 26 -7.85 -9.59 -5.43
C THR A 26 -7.18 -10.33 -6.60
N ALA A 27 -7.60 -11.57 -6.90
CA ALA A 27 -7.14 -12.28 -8.09
C ALA A 27 -7.69 -11.67 -9.39
N ILE A 28 -8.95 -11.22 -9.38
CA ILE A 28 -9.55 -10.49 -10.51
C ILE A 28 -8.83 -9.16 -10.72
N ASP A 29 -8.60 -8.38 -9.66
CA ASP A 29 -7.88 -7.11 -9.75
C ASP A 29 -6.49 -7.32 -10.35
N ARG A 30 -5.73 -8.30 -9.84
CA ARG A 30 -4.40 -8.64 -10.40
C ARG A 30 -4.47 -9.03 -11.87
N PHE A 31 -5.49 -9.79 -12.26
CA PHE A 31 -5.70 -10.16 -13.66
C PHE A 31 -6.05 -8.95 -14.52
N GLU A 32 -6.88 -8.03 -14.03
CA GLU A 32 -7.22 -6.79 -14.76
C GLU A 32 -5.99 -5.92 -14.98
N TRP A 33 -5.17 -5.72 -13.94
CA TRP A 33 -3.90 -4.99 -14.06
C TRP A 33 -2.98 -5.62 -15.10
N GLN A 34 -2.76 -6.94 -15.03
CA GLN A 34 -1.95 -7.67 -16.02
C GLN A 34 -2.52 -7.57 -17.43
N ALA A 35 -3.85 -7.63 -17.56
CA ALA A 35 -4.51 -7.52 -18.85
C ALA A 35 -4.36 -6.14 -19.47
N VAL A 36 -4.50 -5.08 -18.66
CA VAL A 36 -4.32 -3.69 -19.12
C VAL A 36 -2.88 -3.46 -19.57
N ASP A 37 -1.89 -3.89 -18.78
CA ASP A 37 -0.48 -3.72 -19.11
C ASP A 37 -0.11 -4.42 -20.41
N GLU A 38 -0.54 -5.66 -20.62
CA GLU A 38 -0.25 -6.40 -21.86
C GLU A 38 -1.01 -5.84 -23.07
N ILE A 39 -2.22 -5.30 -22.88
CA ILE A 39 -2.96 -4.57 -23.93
C ILE A 39 -2.19 -3.31 -24.33
N LEU A 40 -1.65 -2.57 -23.35
CA LEU A 40 -0.83 -1.39 -23.59
C LEU A 40 0.50 -1.75 -24.28
N GLU A 41 1.20 -2.78 -23.81
CA GLU A 41 2.44 -3.28 -24.42
C GLU A 41 2.20 -3.62 -25.91
N MET A 42 1.10 -4.29 -26.22
CA MET A 42 0.71 -4.64 -27.59
C MET A 42 0.39 -3.40 -28.46
N ARG A 43 -0.20 -2.35 -27.87
CA ARG A 43 -0.43 -1.06 -28.53
C ARG A 43 0.89 -0.34 -28.84
N GLU A 44 1.78 -0.27 -27.86
CA GLU A 44 3.09 0.39 -28.00
C GLU A 44 3.99 -0.33 -29.01
N GLN A 45 3.93 -1.66 -29.01
CA GLN A 45 4.61 -2.52 -29.97
C GLN A 45 4.00 -2.51 -31.38
N GLN A 46 2.90 -1.77 -31.58
CA GLN A 46 2.22 -1.55 -32.86
C GLN A 46 1.82 -2.83 -33.60
N LEU A 47 1.55 -3.92 -32.88
CA LEU A 47 1.19 -5.22 -33.48
C LEU A 47 -0.08 -5.15 -34.34
N TYR A 48 -1.01 -4.24 -34.03
CA TYR A 48 -2.19 -3.97 -34.83
C TYR A 48 -1.85 -3.49 -36.26
N ARG A 49 -0.72 -2.79 -36.45
CA ARG A 49 -0.26 -2.34 -37.77
C ARG A 49 0.34 -3.49 -38.58
N GLU A 50 1.03 -4.42 -37.92
CA GLU A 50 1.55 -5.64 -38.56
C GLU A 50 0.40 -6.52 -39.08
N ALA A 51 -0.74 -6.51 -38.37
CA ALA A 51 -1.98 -7.17 -38.80
C ALA A 51 -2.79 -6.38 -39.86
N GLY A 52 -2.32 -5.18 -40.26
CA GLY A 52 -2.94 -4.38 -41.33
C GLY A 52 -4.03 -3.40 -40.88
N TYR A 53 -4.19 -3.14 -39.58
CA TYR A 53 -5.19 -2.22 -39.05
C TYR A 53 -4.63 -0.80 -38.89
N GLN A 54 -5.46 0.21 -39.20
CA GLN A 54 -5.06 1.62 -39.17
C GLN A 54 -5.06 2.20 -37.75
N SER A 55 -5.93 1.68 -36.88
CA SER A 55 -6.04 2.10 -35.48
C SER A 55 -6.12 0.91 -34.54
N PHE A 56 -5.63 1.11 -33.31
CA PHE A 56 -5.66 0.10 -32.26
C PHE A 56 -7.09 -0.24 -31.83
N GLU A 57 -7.97 0.77 -31.77
CA GLU A 57 -9.38 0.59 -31.41
C GLU A 57 -10.11 -0.31 -32.42
N GLU A 58 -9.85 -0.13 -33.71
CA GLU A 58 -10.42 -0.96 -34.76
C GLU A 58 -9.93 -2.42 -34.68
N TYR A 59 -8.65 -2.61 -34.34
CA TYR A 59 -8.08 -3.93 -34.10
C TYR A 59 -8.72 -4.63 -32.90
N CYS A 60 -8.89 -3.92 -31.78
CA CYS A 60 -9.55 -4.45 -30.59
C CYS A 60 -11.00 -4.85 -30.85
N GLN A 61 -11.74 -4.02 -31.59
CA GLN A 61 -13.15 -4.27 -31.90
C GLN A 61 -13.37 -5.37 -32.94
N LYS A 62 -12.45 -5.61 -33.88
CA LYS A 62 -12.63 -6.58 -34.97
C LYS A 62 -11.90 -7.90 -34.75
N GLU A 63 -10.66 -7.89 -34.26
CA GLU A 63 -9.83 -9.10 -34.08
C GLU A 63 -9.91 -9.65 -32.66
N LEU A 64 -9.70 -8.82 -31.65
CA LEU A 64 -9.65 -9.31 -30.28
C LEU A 64 -11.04 -9.76 -29.80
N SER A 65 -12.10 -9.05 -30.18
CA SER A 65 -13.48 -9.44 -29.87
C SER A 65 -13.88 -10.79 -30.50
N SER A 66 -13.34 -11.13 -31.68
CA SER A 66 -13.73 -12.31 -32.46
C SER A 66 -12.86 -13.55 -32.19
N TRP A 67 -11.61 -13.36 -31.76
CA TRP A 67 -10.62 -14.46 -31.59
C TRP A 67 -10.21 -14.74 -30.13
N GLY A 68 -11.04 -14.34 -29.15
CA GLY A 68 -10.89 -14.76 -27.75
C GLY A 68 -10.17 -13.76 -26.84
N GLY A 69 -10.17 -12.47 -27.20
CA GLY A 69 -9.80 -11.34 -26.35
C GLY A 69 -8.36 -11.42 -25.84
N TYR A 70 -8.21 -11.28 -24.53
CA TYR A 70 -6.93 -11.26 -23.82
C TYR A 70 -6.01 -12.44 -24.18
N ARG A 71 -6.53 -13.66 -24.28
CA ARG A 71 -5.71 -14.86 -24.61
C ARG A 71 -4.96 -14.72 -25.94
N ARG A 72 -5.53 -14.00 -26.90
CA ARG A 72 -4.91 -13.75 -28.21
C ARG A 72 -3.74 -12.77 -28.10
N ILE A 73 -3.79 -11.86 -27.14
CA ILE A 73 -2.77 -10.84 -26.88
C ILE A 73 -1.51 -11.51 -26.34
N ASN A 74 -1.61 -12.36 -25.32
CA ASN A 74 -0.46 -13.08 -24.75
C ASN A 74 0.21 -13.99 -25.79
N GLN A 75 -0.60 -14.56 -26.70
CA GLN A 75 -0.11 -15.36 -27.82
C GLN A 75 0.72 -14.54 -28.80
N LEU A 76 0.25 -13.36 -29.19
CA LEU A 76 0.95 -12.49 -30.14
C LEU A 76 2.19 -11.85 -29.52
N LEU A 77 2.09 -11.36 -28.28
CA LEU A 77 3.23 -10.86 -27.51
C LEU A 77 4.26 -11.96 -27.29
N GLY A 78 3.82 -13.17 -26.94
CA GLY A 78 4.70 -14.33 -26.79
C GLY A 78 5.41 -14.71 -28.09
N ALA A 79 4.71 -14.66 -29.22
CA ALA A 79 5.31 -14.89 -30.53
C ALA A 79 6.32 -13.80 -30.92
N LYS A 80 6.05 -12.54 -30.58
CA LYS A 80 6.99 -11.44 -30.78
C LYS A 80 8.25 -11.63 -29.93
N LYS A 81 8.09 -11.97 -28.64
CA LYS A 81 9.20 -12.30 -27.73
C LYS A 81 10.09 -13.44 -28.28
N VAL A 82 9.49 -14.47 -28.88
CA VAL A 82 10.24 -15.55 -29.58
C VAL A 82 11.02 -15.03 -30.79
N ARG A 83 10.43 -14.14 -31.60
CA ARG A 83 11.09 -13.56 -32.77
C ARG A 83 12.25 -12.65 -32.36
N ASP A 84 12.02 -11.79 -31.37
CA ASP A 84 13.02 -10.84 -30.89
C ASP A 84 14.20 -11.58 -30.22
N THR A 85 13.95 -12.66 -29.49
CA THR A 85 15.03 -13.48 -28.86
C THR A 85 15.76 -14.40 -29.83
N ALA A 86 15.17 -14.68 -31.01
CA ALA A 86 15.81 -15.44 -32.09
C ALA A 86 16.75 -14.58 -32.94
N ASP A 87 16.76 -13.25 -32.75
CA ASP A 87 17.48 -12.26 -33.55
C ASP A 87 17.24 -12.46 -35.06
N GLU A 88 18.31 -12.55 -35.88
CA GLU A 88 18.27 -12.71 -37.35
C GLU A 88 17.48 -13.97 -37.79
N LEU A 89 17.45 -15.02 -36.96
CA LEU A 89 16.70 -16.24 -37.26
C LEU A 89 15.20 -16.08 -37.00
N GLY A 90 14.78 -15.01 -36.32
CA GLY A 90 13.39 -14.68 -36.02
C GLY A 90 12.56 -14.29 -37.25
N GLU A 91 13.19 -13.87 -38.35
CA GLU A 91 12.51 -13.56 -39.61
C GLU A 91 11.86 -14.80 -40.26
N HIS A 92 12.37 -15.99 -39.94
CA HIS A 92 11.83 -17.25 -40.45
C HIS A 92 10.56 -17.72 -39.72
N ILE A 93 10.23 -17.09 -38.58
CA ILE A 93 9.03 -17.37 -37.80
C ILE A 93 7.96 -16.35 -38.21
N LYS A 94 7.01 -16.77 -39.05
CA LYS A 94 6.02 -15.87 -39.67
C LYS A 94 4.74 -15.71 -38.86
N ASN A 95 4.32 -16.78 -38.19
CA ASN A 95 3.04 -16.83 -37.49
C ASN A 95 3.20 -17.20 -36.03
N GLU A 96 2.26 -16.72 -35.21
CA GLU A 96 2.17 -17.05 -33.79
C GLU A 96 2.12 -18.56 -33.52
N ARG A 97 1.43 -19.32 -34.37
CA ARG A 97 1.38 -20.79 -34.27
C ARG A 97 2.76 -21.46 -34.38
N GLN A 98 3.64 -20.95 -35.23
CA GLN A 98 5.02 -21.47 -35.36
C GLN A 98 5.85 -21.14 -34.11
N ALA A 99 5.60 -19.99 -33.48
CA ALA A 99 6.31 -19.56 -32.28
C ALA A 99 5.88 -20.28 -30.99
N ARG A 100 4.64 -20.82 -30.93
CA ARG A 100 4.08 -21.47 -29.73
C ARG A 100 4.98 -22.56 -29.12
N SER A 101 5.55 -23.42 -29.96
CA SER A 101 6.39 -24.54 -29.51
C SER A 101 7.76 -24.09 -29.01
N LEU A 102 8.20 -22.91 -29.46
CA LEU A 102 9.49 -22.28 -29.15
C LEU A 102 9.41 -21.35 -27.93
N LEU A 103 8.21 -20.91 -27.53
CA LEU A 103 8.00 -19.95 -26.42
C LEU A 103 8.65 -20.38 -25.09
N ARG A 104 8.74 -21.69 -24.83
CA ARG A 104 9.44 -22.22 -23.65
C ARG A 104 10.97 -22.02 -23.68
N LEU A 105 11.54 -21.91 -24.88
CA LEU A 105 12.98 -21.75 -25.11
C LEU A 105 13.41 -20.29 -25.03
N VAL A 106 12.47 -19.34 -24.90
CA VAL A 106 12.75 -17.89 -24.78
C VAL A 106 13.64 -17.58 -23.58
N LYS A 107 13.54 -18.38 -22.49
CA LYS A 107 14.42 -18.25 -21.32
C LYS A 107 15.86 -18.73 -21.59
N GLU A 108 16.08 -19.47 -22.68
CA GLU A 108 17.37 -20.06 -23.07
C GLU A 108 17.65 -19.73 -24.56
N PRO A 109 18.09 -18.50 -24.86
CA PRO A 109 18.17 -17.98 -26.24
C PRO A 109 19.07 -18.82 -27.16
N GLU A 110 20.16 -19.39 -26.63
CA GLU A 110 21.06 -20.26 -27.38
C GLU A 110 20.36 -21.54 -27.86
N LYS A 111 19.50 -22.13 -27.02
CA LYS A 111 18.73 -23.32 -27.37
C LYS A 111 17.59 -23.01 -28.33
N LEU A 112 17.00 -21.81 -28.22
CA LEU A 112 16.01 -21.30 -29.15
C LEU A 112 16.62 -21.10 -30.55
N LYS A 113 17.78 -20.45 -30.66
CA LYS A 113 18.52 -20.28 -31.92
C LYS A 113 18.91 -21.64 -32.53
N ALA A 114 19.39 -22.57 -31.72
CA ALA A 114 19.71 -23.92 -32.17
C ALA A 114 18.47 -24.67 -32.69
N ALA A 115 17.32 -24.55 -32.03
CA ALA A 115 16.07 -25.17 -32.47
C ALA A 115 15.58 -24.58 -33.80
N VAL A 116 15.69 -23.26 -33.99
CA VAL A 116 15.32 -22.60 -35.24
C VAL A 116 16.29 -22.98 -36.38
N ALA A 117 17.59 -23.06 -36.10
CA ALA A 117 18.59 -23.51 -37.07
C ALA A 117 18.38 -24.96 -37.50
N ILE A 118 18.07 -25.87 -36.57
CA ILE A 118 17.75 -27.27 -36.87
C ILE A 118 16.50 -27.37 -37.76
N ALA A 119 15.45 -26.59 -37.45
CA ALA A 119 14.23 -26.58 -38.26
C ALA A 119 14.49 -26.05 -39.69
N LEU A 120 15.35 -25.05 -39.84
CA LEU A 120 15.74 -24.47 -41.14
C LEU A 120 16.66 -25.39 -41.96
N GLN A 121 17.53 -26.14 -41.29
CA GLN A 121 18.39 -27.14 -41.92
C GLN A 121 17.60 -28.33 -42.45
N ASP A 122 16.59 -28.77 -41.68
CA ASP A 122 15.69 -29.87 -42.06
C ASP A 122 14.70 -29.42 -43.16
N ASN A 123 14.19 -28.16 -43.10
CA ASN A 123 13.30 -27.58 -44.10
C ASN A 123 13.56 -26.06 -44.31
N PRO A 124 13.82 -25.57 -45.54
CA PRO A 124 14.06 -24.15 -45.81
C PRO A 124 12.84 -23.24 -45.61
N SER A 125 11.64 -23.82 -45.51
CA SER A 125 10.40 -23.13 -45.15
C SER A 125 9.66 -23.90 -44.03
N PRO A 126 10.13 -23.80 -42.77
CA PRO A 126 9.67 -24.66 -41.68
C PRO A 126 8.22 -24.41 -41.29
N SER A 127 7.47 -25.49 -41.11
CA SER A 127 6.08 -25.49 -40.63
C SER A 127 5.99 -25.56 -39.11
N GLU A 128 4.78 -25.45 -38.53
CA GLU A 128 4.55 -25.56 -37.07
C GLU A 128 5.09 -26.87 -36.48
N SER A 129 4.91 -27.98 -37.20
CA SER A 129 5.41 -29.29 -36.76
C SER A 129 6.93 -29.37 -36.77
N ASP A 130 7.58 -28.72 -37.72
CA ASP A 130 9.05 -28.76 -37.86
C ASP A 130 9.72 -28.03 -36.69
N PHE A 131 9.18 -26.88 -36.30
CA PHE A 131 9.62 -26.18 -35.10
C PHE A 131 9.32 -26.94 -33.82
N ALA A 132 8.18 -27.64 -33.74
CA ALA A 132 7.87 -28.47 -32.57
C ALA A 132 8.82 -29.67 -32.42
N VAL A 133 9.17 -30.33 -33.53
CA VAL A 133 10.14 -31.43 -33.57
C VAL A 133 11.53 -30.91 -33.19
N ALA A 134 11.98 -29.81 -33.78
CA ALA A 134 13.27 -29.21 -33.46
C ALA A 134 13.36 -28.74 -32.00
N ALA A 135 12.31 -28.11 -31.48
CA ALA A 135 12.23 -27.73 -30.08
C ALA A 135 12.29 -28.94 -29.14
N ASN A 136 11.68 -30.07 -29.52
CA ASN A 136 11.73 -31.31 -28.73
C ASN A 136 13.09 -32.02 -28.83
N LYS A 137 13.83 -31.86 -29.93
CA LYS A 137 15.22 -32.35 -30.04
C LYS A 137 16.16 -31.60 -29.08
N VAL A 138 15.98 -30.27 -28.94
CA VAL A 138 16.82 -29.44 -28.08
C VAL A 138 16.40 -29.51 -26.60
N LEU A 139 15.08 -29.57 -26.34
CA LEU A 139 14.52 -29.76 -25.02
C LEU A 139 13.33 -30.73 -25.08
N PRO A 140 13.55 -32.02 -24.77
CA PRO A 140 12.50 -33.02 -24.76
C PRO A 140 11.36 -32.62 -23.84
N ARG A 141 10.11 -32.70 -24.33
CA ARG A 141 8.96 -32.63 -23.43
C ARG A 141 8.92 -33.94 -22.64
N LEU A 142 9.09 -33.85 -21.32
CA LEU A 142 8.65 -34.93 -20.45
C LEU A 142 7.15 -35.13 -20.70
N PRO A 143 6.69 -36.35 -21.00
CA PRO A 143 5.26 -36.60 -21.16
C PRO A 143 4.56 -36.18 -19.88
N LEU A 144 3.45 -35.41 -20.01
CA LEU A 144 2.55 -35.18 -18.88
C LEU A 144 2.10 -36.55 -18.37
N GLN A 145 2.68 -36.98 -17.26
CA GLN A 145 2.09 -38.05 -16.46
C GLN A 145 0.73 -37.53 -16.02
N LYS A 146 -0.34 -38.17 -16.52
CA LYS A 146 -1.63 -38.08 -15.86
C LYS A 146 -1.39 -38.42 -14.40
N THR A 147 -1.89 -37.56 -13.53
CA THR A 147 -1.78 -37.63 -12.08
C THR A 147 -2.18 -39.02 -11.59
N GLU A 148 -1.18 -39.86 -11.35
CA GLU A 148 -1.22 -40.95 -10.40
C GLU A 148 -0.11 -40.68 -9.38
N GLU A 149 -0.43 -40.97 -8.13
CA GLU A 149 0.24 -40.59 -6.88
C GLU A 149 1.76 -40.84 -6.81
N PRO A 150 2.47 -40.21 -5.85
CA PRO A 150 3.89 -39.87 -6.01
C PRO A 150 4.79 -41.09 -5.86
N MET A 151 5.51 -41.43 -6.92
CA MET A 151 6.67 -42.31 -6.84
C MET A 151 7.96 -41.48 -6.67
N VAL A 152 8.54 -41.64 -5.49
CA VAL A 152 9.93 -41.49 -5.00
C VAL A 152 10.99 -41.05 -6.05
N PRO A 153 11.88 -40.09 -5.73
CA PRO A 153 12.99 -39.69 -6.60
C PRO A 153 14.01 -40.81 -6.81
N GLN A 154 14.37 -41.07 -8.07
CA GLN A 154 15.53 -41.87 -8.43
C GLN A 154 16.82 -41.12 -8.09
N ILE A 155 17.60 -41.68 -7.18
CA ILE A 155 19.00 -41.30 -6.94
C ILE A 155 19.90 -42.35 -7.62
N GLN A 156 20.97 -41.86 -8.25
CA GLN A 156 22.00 -42.59 -8.98
C GLN A 156 22.66 -43.71 -8.16
N GLU A 157 23.01 -44.81 -8.84
CA GLU A 157 23.92 -45.88 -8.37
C GLU A 157 25.26 -45.31 -7.84
N PRO A 158 26.04 -45.99 -6.95
CA PRO A 158 26.26 -47.44 -6.92
C PRO A 158 26.47 -48.09 -5.52
N ILE A 159 26.56 -49.42 -5.47
CA ILE A 159 27.65 -50.22 -4.85
C ILE A 159 27.20 -51.69 -4.77
N VAL A 160 28.01 -52.55 -5.38
CA VAL A 160 27.88 -54.01 -5.38
C VAL A 160 28.21 -54.55 -4.00
N HIS A 161 27.25 -55.19 -3.33
CA HIS A 161 27.53 -56.03 -2.18
C HIS A 161 27.39 -57.51 -2.55
N GLN A 162 28.46 -58.25 -2.25
CA GLN A 162 28.67 -59.66 -2.51
C GLN A 162 27.58 -60.52 -1.84
N THR A 163 26.96 -61.39 -2.64
CA THR A 163 26.06 -62.44 -2.20
C THR A 163 26.86 -63.51 -1.44
N GLN A 164 26.58 -63.72 -0.15
CA GLN A 164 26.98 -64.95 0.56
C GLN A 164 25.91 -66.04 0.36
N GLU A 165 26.38 -67.27 0.15
CA GLU A 165 25.58 -68.47 -0.12
C GLU A 165 24.62 -68.82 1.04
N PRO A 166 23.41 -69.35 0.74
CA PRO A 166 22.44 -69.67 1.78
C PRO A 166 22.81 -70.96 2.52
N VAL A 167 22.93 -70.84 3.85
CA VAL A 167 23.00 -71.97 4.78
C VAL A 167 21.66 -72.74 4.74
N VAL A 168 21.71 -74.03 4.39
CA VAL A 168 20.54 -74.91 4.33
C VAL A 168 20.02 -75.19 5.75
N PRO A 169 18.78 -74.79 6.12
CA PRO A 169 18.21 -75.12 7.42
C PRO A 169 17.84 -76.62 7.50
N GLN A 170 18.05 -77.21 8.68
CA GLN A 170 17.75 -78.62 8.95
C GLN A 170 16.25 -78.91 8.74
N PRO A 171 15.89 -80.09 8.19
CA PRO A 171 14.50 -80.40 7.86
C PRO A 171 13.66 -80.58 9.12
N ALA A 172 12.63 -79.74 9.26
CA ALA A 172 11.80 -79.66 10.44
C ALA A 172 10.71 -80.75 10.40
N THR A 173 10.61 -81.58 11.44
CA THR A 173 9.66 -82.70 11.54
C THR A 173 8.38 -82.27 12.27
N VAL A 174 7.23 -82.73 11.78
CA VAL A 174 5.90 -82.33 12.26
C VAL A 174 4.97 -83.55 12.31
N THR A 175 4.08 -83.59 13.29
CA THR A 175 3.04 -84.64 13.43
C THR A 175 1.63 -84.07 13.20
N VAL A 176 0.77 -84.83 12.53
CA VAL A 176 -0.64 -84.43 12.31
C VAL A 176 -1.47 -84.76 13.54
N THR A 177 -1.95 -83.72 14.24
CA THR A 177 -2.68 -83.82 15.52
C THR A 177 -4.20 -83.75 15.37
N SER A 178 -4.72 -83.38 14.20
CA SER A 178 -6.17 -83.29 13.99
C SER A 178 -6.82 -84.67 13.85
N PRO A 179 -7.78 -85.06 14.72
CA PRO A 179 -8.44 -86.37 14.66
C PRO A 179 -9.39 -86.52 13.46
N THR A 180 -9.70 -85.41 12.79
CA THR A 180 -10.51 -85.39 11.57
C THR A 180 -9.68 -85.60 10.29
N HIS A 181 -8.35 -85.52 10.40
CA HIS A 181 -7.45 -85.70 9.25
C HIS A 181 -7.21 -87.21 8.99
N PRO A 182 -7.24 -87.67 7.72
CA PRO A 182 -7.07 -89.10 7.39
C PRO A 182 -5.71 -89.67 7.82
N ARG A 183 -4.72 -88.81 8.03
CA ARG A 183 -3.36 -89.15 8.49
C ARG A 183 -3.09 -88.80 9.95
N HIS A 184 -4.12 -88.69 10.77
CA HIS A 184 -3.98 -88.41 12.20
C HIS A 184 -2.96 -89.36 12.87
N GLY A 185 -2.00 -88.79 13.58
CA GLY A 185 -0.93 -89.52 14.27
C GLY A 185 0.31 -89.84 13.43
N GLN A 186 0.34 -89.51 12.13
CA GLN A 186 1.53 -89.70 11.28
C GLN A 186 2.50 -88.51 11.36
N SER A 187 3.80 -88.81 11.32
CA SER A 187 4.89 -87.83 11.27
C SER A 187 5.34 -87.60 9.82
N GLY A 188 5.73 -86.36 9.51
CA GLY A 188 6.31 -86.00 8.22
C GLY A 188 7.31 -84.85 8.34
N THR A 189 7.94 -84.51 7.23
CA THR A 189 8.99 -83.50 7.14
C THR A 189 8.55 -82.37 6.22
N ILE A 190 8.74 -81.12 6.64
CA ILE A 190 8.49 -79.96 5.77
C ILE A 190 9.65 -79.88 4.78
N SER A 191 9.38 -80.17 3.51
CA SER A 191 10.41 -80.25 2.47
C SER A 191 10.46 -79.02 1.56
N ALA A 192 9.50 -78.10 1.67
CA ALA A 192 9.37 -76.96 0.78
C ALA A 192 8.73 -75.75 1.49
N ASP A 193 8.97 -74.55 0.94
CA ASP A 193 8.35 -73.33 1.41
C ASP A 193 6.82 -73.42 1.34
N PRO A 194 6.10 -72.93 2.36
CA PRO A 194 4.66 -73.03 2.43
C PRO A 194 4.01 -72.20 1.29
N PRO A 195 3.02 -72.75 0.57
CA PRO A 195 2.36 -72.02 -0.53
C PRO A 195 1.49 -70.86 -0.02
N ASN A 196 1.10 -70.87 1.25
CA ASN A 196 0.44 -69.76 1.92
C ASN A 196 0.72 -69.76 3.43
N GLN A 197 0.32 -68.71 4.12
CA GLN A 197 0.60 -68.52 5.55
C GLN A 197 -0.18 -69.47 6.49
N ARG A 198 -1.08 -70.31 5.95
CA ARG A 198 -1.97 -71.18 6.73
C ARG A 198 -1.75 -72.67 6.47
N GLN A 199 -0.93 -73.04 5.50
CA GLN A 199 -0.73 -74.41 5.04
C GLN A 199 0.74 -74.68 4.77
N GLN A 200 1.16 -75.91 5.06
CA GLN A 200 2.50 -76.41 4.80
C GLN A 200 2.45 -77.66 3.92
N ILE A 201 3.48 -77.84 3.11
CA ILE A 201 3.66 -79.06 2.32
C ILE A 201 4.48 -80.03 3.17
N VAL A 202 3.81 -81.04 3.70
CA VAL A 202 4.41 -82.08 4.54
C VAL A 202 4.67 -83.32 3.68
N THR A 203 5.90 -83.81 3.72
CA THR A 203 6.29 -85.07 3.08
C THR A 203 6.28 -86.18 4.11
N PHE A 204 5.41 -87.18 3.95
CA PHE A 204 5.29 -88.30 4.88
C PHE A 204 6.27 -89.44 4.55
N GLU A 205 6.45 -90.39 5.47
CA GLU A 205 7.39 -91.52 5.32
C GLU A 205 7.08 -92.44 4.12
N ASP A 206 5.84 -92.43 3.63
CA ASP A 206 5.41 -93.13 2.42
C ASP A 206 5.81 -92.41 1.12
N GLY A 207 6.49 -91.27 1.21
CA GLY A 207 6.93 -90.43 0.09
C GLY A 207 5.83 -89.53 -0.48
N SER A 208 4.62 -89.55 0.10
CA SER A 208 3.53 -88.66 -0.32
C SER A 208 3.75 -87.23 0.18
N ARG A 209 3.46 -86.24 -0.69
CA ARG A 209 3.51 -84.81 -0.36
C ARG A 209 2.09 -84.28 -0.28
N GLU A 210 1.66 -83.89 0.90
CA GLU A 210 0.31 -83.37 1.10
C GLU A 210 0.35 -81.96 1.69
N LEU A 211 -0.68 -81.20 1.36
CA LEU A 211 -0.91 -79.86 1.86
C LEU A 211 -1.72 -79.96 3.16
N VAL A 212 -1.09 -79.68 4.30
CA VAL A 212 -1.73 -79.79 5.61
C VAL A 212 -1.90 -78.40 6.21
N ASN A 213 -3.04 -78.11 6.83
CA ASN A 213 -3.24 -76.84 7.51
C ASN A 213 -2.35 -76.76 8.76
N ASN A 214 -1.82 -75.57 9.03
CA ASN A 214 -0.95 -75.31 10.18
C ASN A 214 -1.67 -75.57 11.52
N THR A 215 -3.00 -75.48 11.55
CA THR A 215 -3.83 -75.78 12.74
C THR A 215 -3.93 -77.27 13.05
N ASP A 216 -3.72 -78.13 12.06
CA ASP A 216 -3.85 -79.59 12.16
C ASP A 216 -2.51 -80.28 12.48
N LEU A 217 -1.44 -79.48 12.61
CA LEU A 217 -0.07 -79.89 12.88
C LEU A 217 0.31 -79.60 14.34
N SER A 218 1.09 -80.49 14.95
CA SER A 218 1.75 -80.24 16.23
C SER A 218 2.70 -79.04 16.12
N PRO A 219 2.80 -78.16 17.13
CA PRO A 219 3.92 -77.24 17.21
C PRO A 219 5.21 -78.06 17.14
N LEU A 220 6.12 -77.66 16.24
CA LEU A 220 7.36 -78.38 16.02
C LEU A 220 8.07 -78.58 17.35
N SER A 221 8.53 -79.81 17.61
CA SER A 221 9.26 -80.19 18.81
C SER A 221 10.70 -79.67 18.77
N ASN A 222 10.84 -78.37 18.61
CA ASN A 222 12.02 -77.54 18.90
C ASN A 222 11.50 -76.13 19.21
N GLU A 223 11.85 -75.65 20.40
CA GLU A 223 11.49 -74.35 20.96
C GLU A 223 11.96 -73.19 20.06
N THR A 224 11.13 -72.75 19.12
CA THR A 224 11.07 -71.37 18.58
C THR A 224 9.92 -71.29 17.58
N ILE A 225 8.70 -71.21 18.10
CA ILE A 225 7.59 -70.65 17.34
C ILE A 225 7.27 -69.33 18.03
N ASP A 226 8.06 -68.30 17.70
CA ASP A 226 7.43 -67.02 17.48
C ASP A 226 6.29 -67.31 16.50
N SER A 227 5.06 -67.15 16.99
CA SER A 227 3.85 -67.13 16.19
C SER A 227 4.17 -66.54 14.82
N PHE A 228 3.74 -67.17 13.73
CA PHE A 228 3.83 -66.64 12.37
C PHE A 228 3.33 -65.17 12.36
N THR A 229 4.20 -64.21 12.64
CA THR A 229 3.91 -62.79 12.68
C THR A 229 4.02 -62.30 11.26
N ALA A 230 3.07 -61.44 10.87
CA ALA A 230 2.95 -60.91 9.52
C ALA A 230 4.12 -59.98 9.12
N GLU A 231 5.10 -59.77 9.99
CA GLU A 231 6.16 -58.79 9.82
C GLU A 231 7.49 -59.49 9.51
N ARG A 232 8.06 -59.21 8.34
CA ARG A 232 9.44 -59.56 8.01
C ARG A 232 10.37 -58.88 9.01
N THR A 233 11.06 -59.67 9.84
CA THR A 233 12.10 -59.17 10.74
C THR A 233 13.34 -58.79 9.92
N TYR A 234 13.48 -57.51 9.56
CA TYR A 234 14.67 -57.00 8.88
C TYR A 234 15.84 -56.83 9.87
N PRO A 235 17.10 -56.97 9.41
CA PRO A 235 18.28 -56.69 10.22
C PRO A 235 18.27 -55.25 10.78
N LYS A 236 18.78 -55.06 12.00
CA LYS A 236 18.77 -53.76 12.72
C LYS A 236 19.45 -52.62 11.93
N GLU A 237 20.47 -52.96 11.15
CA GLU A 237 21.20 -52.03 10.29
C GLU A 237 20.29 -51.32 9.27
N TYR A 238 19.25 -52.00 8.77
CA TYR A 238 18.28 -51.36 7.87
C TYR A 238 17.37 -50.38 8.59
N ALA A 239 16.98 -50.68 9.83
CA ALA A 239 16.17 -49.76 10.63
C ALA A 239 16.96 -48.47 10.96
N GLU A 240 18.24 -48.60 11.29
CA GLU A 240 19.15 -47.48 11.53
C GLU A 240 19.39 -46.67 10.26
N ALA A 241 19.62 -47.32 9.11
CA ALA A 241 19.77 -46.64 7.83
C ALA A 241 18.51 -45.87 7.44
N ILE A 242 17.31 -46.46 7.61
CA ILE A 242 16.03 -45.79 7.32
C ILE A 242 15.82 -44.61 8.28
N ALA A 243 16.22 -44.71 9.54
CA ALA A 243 16.11 -43.62 10.50
C ALA A 243 17.02 -42.44 10.14
N GLN A 244 18.29 -42.70 9.79
CA GLN A 244 19.23 -41.68 9.33
C GLN A 244 18.74 -40.97 8.06
N LEU A 245 18.20 -41.73 7.12
CA LEU A 245 17.68 -41.21 5.86
C LEU A 245 16.44 -40.31 6.09
N LYS A 246 15.57 -40.69 7.03
CA LYS A 246 14.44 -39.84 7.45
C LYS A 246 14.89 -38.54 8.12
N GLU A 247 15.89 -38.61 8.99
CA GLU A 247 16.42 -37.44 9.68
C GLU A 247 17.07 -36.45 8.68
N GLN A 248 17.83 -36.96 7.72
CA GLN A 248 18.40 -36.14 6.64
C GLN A 248 17.30 -35.43 5.83
N TYR A 249 16.25 -36.16 5.42
CA TYR A 249 15.14 -35.53 4.69
C TYR A 249 14.40 -34.48 5.52
N GLN A 250 14.23 -34.68 6.82
CA GLN A 250 13.62 -33.68 7.69
C GLN A 250 14.46 -32.41 7.73
N GLN A 251 15.77 -32.53 7.88
CA GLN A 251 16.68 -31.38 7.88
C GLN A 251 16.69 -30.64 6.53
N GLU A 252 16.63 -31.37 5.41
CA GLU A 252 16.54 -30.76 4.08
C GLU A 252 15.21 -30.02 3.86
N LEU A 253 14.09 -30.57 4.32
CA LEU A 253 12.79 -29.90 4.24
C LEU A 253 12.77 -28.63 5.08
N GLU A 254 13.26 -28.68 6.32
CA GLU A 254 13.34 -27.49 7.19
C GLU A 254 14.21 -26.40 6.56
N ARG A 255 15.34 -26.78 5.95
CA ARG A 255 16.20 -25.84 5.24
C ARG A 255 15.48 -25.21 4.04
N LEU A 256 14.82 -26.02 3.21
CA LEU A 256 14.09 -25.52 2.03
C LEU A 256 12.92 -24.62 2.41
N GLU A 257 12.21 -24.93 3.51
CA GLU A 257 11.14 -24.08 4.03
C GLU A 257 11.68 -22.74 4.53
N GLN A 258 12.83 -22.72 5.21
CA GLN A 258 13.48 -21.49 5.63
C GLN A 258 13.95 -20.66 4.43
N ASP A 259 14.60 -21.28 3.44
CA ASP A 259 15.05 -20.61 2.22
C ASP A 259 13.86 -20.03 1.44
N LEU A 260 12.73 -20.75 1.35
CA LEU A 260 11.49 -20.25 0.74
C LEU A 260 10.89 -19.08 1.51
N ARG A 261 10.85 -19.13 2.85
CA ARG A 261 10.36 -18.00 3.66
C ARG A 261 11.21 -16.76 3.47
N ILE A 262 12.54 -16.90 3.47
CA ILE A 262 13.46 -15.79 3.24
C ILE A 262 13.27 -15.23 1.83
N GLY A 263 13.18 -16.10 0.82
CA GLY A 263 12.88 -15.74 -0.57
C GLY A 263 11.60 -14.92 -0.68
N LEU A 264 10.48 -15.43 -0.17
CA LEU A 264 9.19 -14.73 -0.19
C LEU A 264 9.21 -13.39 0.54
N LEU A 265 9.87 -13.32 1.70
CA LEU A 265 10.01 -12.05 2.43
C LEU A 265 10.83 -11.03 1.62
N SER A 266 11.95 -11.43 1.03
CA SER A 266 12.76 -10.54 0.19
C SER A 266 12.04 -10.07 -1.08
N GLU A 267 11.25 -10.94 -1.71
CA GLU A 267 10.43 -10.57 -2.86
C GLU A 267 9.31 -9.59 -2.46
N ALA A 268 8.71 -9.79 -1.29
CA ALA A 268 7.69 -8.89 -0.76
C ALA A 268 8.27 -7.51 -0.43
N THR A 269 9.45 -7.46 0.22
CA THR A 269 10.11 -6.19 0.56
C THR A 269 10.57 -5.44 -0.68
N THR A 270 11.16 -6.13 -1.67
CA THR A 270 11.61 -5.48 -2.92
C THR A 270 10.43 -4.91 -3.73
N LYS A 271 9.29 -5.61 -3.79
CA LYS A 271 8.06 -5.07 -4.41
C LYS A 271 7.52 -3.86 -3.65
N ALA A 272 7.51 -3.91 -2.32
CA ALA A 272 7.08 -2.77 -1.50
C ALA A 272 7.99 -1.55 -1.70
N GLU A 273 9.31 -1.75 -1.73
CA GLU A 273 10.29 -0.70 -2.00
C GLU A 273 10.11 -0.08 -3.40
N GLN A 274 9.86 -0.90 -4.42
CA GLN A 274 9.58 -0.42 -5.78
C GLN A 274 8.32 0.45 -5.83
N GLN A 275 7.22 0.01 -5.21
CA GLN A 275 5.98 0.80 -5.16
C GLN A 275 6.19 2.13 -4.44
N VAL A 276 6.93 2.13 -3.33
CA VAL A 276 7.25 3.37 -2.59
C VAL A 276 8.13 4.30 -3.43
N GLN A 277 9.11 3.76 -4.16
CA GLN A 277 9.96 4.57 -5.05
C GLN A 277 9.13 5.18 -6.20
N GLU A 278 8.24 4.43 -6.83
CA GLU A 278 7.34 4.94 -7.86
C GLU A 278 6.42 6.04 -7.31
N GLN A 279 5.85 5.85 -6.12
CA GLN A 279 5.06 6.88 -5.44
C GLN A 279 5.88 8.15 -5.13
N LEU A 280 7.12 8.00 -4.66
CA LEU A 280 8.00 9.14 -4.40
C LEU A 280 8.35 9.90 -5.68
N THR A 281 8.65 9.20 -6.77
CA THR A 281 8.98 9.84 -8.06
C THR A 281 7.76 10.57 -8.65
N THR A 282 6.56 9.97 -8.56
CA THR A 282 5.32 10.61 -9.03
C THR A 282 4.98 11.85 -8.20
N LEU A 283 5.10 11.78 -6.86
CA LEU A 283 4.92 12.94 -5.98
C LEU A 283 5.94 14.04 -6.26
N GLN A 284 7.20 13.68 -6.49
CA GLN A 284 8.25 14.66 -6.82
C GLN A 284 7.95 15.37 -8.15
N ASN A 285 7.48 14.63 -9.17
CA ASN A 285 7.08 15.21 -10.45
C ASN A 285 5.88 16.15 -10.30
N LEU A 286 4.88 15.76 -9.51
CA LEU A 286 3.70 16.59 -9.23
C LEU A 286 4.09 17.88 -8.50
N PHE A 287 4.96 17.79 -7.50
CA PHE A 287 5.48 18.96 -6.79
C PHE A 287 6.25 19.92 -7.73
N GLN A 288 7.06 19.39 -8.65
CA GLN A 288 7.73 20.22 -9.66
C GLN A 288 6.74 20.90 -10.62
N GLN A 289 5.65 20.23 -11.00
CA GLN A 289 4.59 20.82 -11.81
C GLN A 289 3.89 21.95 -11.06
N GLN A 290 3.45 21.71 -9.82
CA GLN A 290 2.83 22.73 -8.97
C GLN A 290 3.73 23.94 -8.78
N LYS A 291 5.04 23.73 -8.57
CA LYS A 291 6.01 24.84 -8.45
C LYS A 291 6.08 25.68 -9.72
N LYS A 292 6.05 25.06 -10.91
CA LYS A 292 6.04 25.79 -12.19
C LYS A 292 4.75 26.59 -12.36
N GLU A 293 3.61 26.02 -12.03
CA GLU A 293 2.32 26.71 -12.09
C GLU A 293 2.26 27.90 -11.12
N ASN A 294 2.73 27.74 -9.89
CA ASN A 294 2.81 28.84 -8.93
C ASN A 294 3.68 30.00 -9.43
N ILE A 295 4.83 29.70 -10.05
CA ILE A 295 5.66 30.74 -10.66
C ILE A 295 4.91 31.45 -11.79
N GLN A 296 4.18 30.71 -12.63
CA GLN A 296 3.38 31.31 -13.71
C GLN A 296 2.24 32.18 -13.16
N LEU A 297 1.58 31.76 -12.09
CA LEU A 297 0.53 32.53 -11.44
C LEU A 297 1.08 33.82 -10.82
N GLN A 298 2.23 33.76 -10.11
CA GLN A 298 2.89 34.95 -9.58
C GLN A 298 3.28 35.93 -10.69
N GLN A 299 3.77 35.44 -11.83
CA GLN A 299 4.04 36.28 -13.00
C GLN A 299 2.77 36.94 -13.54
N ARG A 300 1.65 36.22 -13.61
CA ARG A 300 0.36 36.81 -14.03
C ARG A 300 -0.14 37.86 -13.04
N ILE A 301 0.00 37.63 -11.74
CA ILE A 301 -0.40 38.58 -10.70
C ILE A 301 0.41 39.88 -10.84
N SER A 302 1.74 39.80 -10.97
CA SER A 302 2.58 40.99 -11.16
C SER A 302 2.25 41.75 -12.46
N GLN A 303 1.90 41.05 -13.54
CA GLN A 303 1.40 41.68 -14.77
C GLN A 303 0.06 42.42 -14.54
N LEU A 304 -0.88 41.79 -13.83
CA LEU A 304 -2.16 42.41 -13.50
C LEU A 304 -2.00 43.63 -12.59
N GLU A 305 -1.09 43.58 -11.62
CA GLU A 305 -0.76 44.73 -10.77
C GLU A 305 -0.18 45.89 -11.59
N GLY A 306 0.73 45.59 -12.53
CA GLY A 306 1.26 46.59 -13.45
C GLY A 306 0.17 47.23 -14.34
N LEU A 307 -0.76 46.41 -14.86
CA LEU A 307 -1.91 46.93 -15.61
C LEU A 307 -2.82 47.82 -14.76
N ARG A 308 -3.05 47.43 -13.50
CA ARG A 308 -3.86 48.22 -12.56
C ARG A 308 -3.21 49.56 -12.23
N GLN A 309 -1.88 49.62 -12.10
CA GLN A 309 -1.15 50.87 -11.92
C GLN A 309 -1.31 51.79 -13.14
N LEU A 310 -1.16 51.25 -14.36
CA LEU A 310 -1.36 52.02 -15.59
C LEU A 310 -2.80 52.52 -15.73
N GLU A 311 -3.79 51.75 -15.29
CA GLU A 311 -5.19 52.18 -15.26
C GLU A 311 -5.40 53.36 -14.31
N LEU A 312 -4.83 53.30 -13.10
CA LEU A 312 -4.87 54.41 -12.14
C LEU A 312 -4.16 55.66 -12.67
N GLU A 313 -3.02 55.51 -13.33
CA GLU A 313 -2.32 56.63 -13.99
C GLU A 313 -3.16 57.24 -15.11
N ASN A 314 -3.77 56.42 -15.96
CA ASN A 314 -4.68 56.89 -17.01
C ASN A 314 -5.88 57.65 -16.42
N GLN A 315 -6.51 57.14 -15.36
CA GLN A 315 -7.60 57.85 -14.69
C GLN A 315 -7.13 59.20 -14.10
N ARG A 316 -5.91 59.24 -13.54
CA ARG A 316 -5.32 60.47 -13.01
C ARG A 316 -5.05 61.48 -14.12
N LEU A 317 -4.52 61.03 -15.26
CA LEU A 317 -4.29 61.86 -16.43
C LEU A 317 -5.60 62.39 -17.02
N GLN A 318 -6.64 61.57 -17.12
CA GLN A 318 -7.97 62.00 -17.56
C GLN A 318 -8.55 63.08 -16.67
N ARG A 319 -8.52 62.91 -15.33
CA ARG A 319 -8.94 63.96 -14.39
C ARG A 319 -8.14 65.25 -14.59
N ARG A 320 -6.83 65.13 -14.82
CA ARG A 320 -5.97 66.30 -15.03
C ARG A 320 -6.27 67.02 -16.35
N ILE A 321 -6.56 66.28 -17.42
CA ILE A 321 -7.00 66.84 -18.70
C ILE A 321 -8.31 67.58 -18.50
N GLN A 322 -9.28 66.98 -17.82
CA GLN A 322 -10.57 67.60 -17.55
C GLN A 322 -10.45 68.88 -16.70
N GLU A 323 -9.60 68.88 -15.68
CA GLU A 323 -9.27 70.10 -14.90
C GLU A 323 -8.67 71.20 -15.79
N LEU A 324 -7.79 70.83 -16.72
CA LEU A 324 -7.16 71.78 -17.64
C LEU A 324 -8.15 72.31 -18.67
N GLU A 325 -9.03 71.46 -19.21
CA GLU A 325 -10.11 71.85 -20.12
C GLU A 325 -11.06 72.85 -19.44
N ASN A 326 -11.52 72.54 -18.23
CA ASN A 326 -12.36 73.47 -17.45
C ASN A 326 -11.64 74.80 -17.17
N ALA A 327 -10.34 74.76 -16.80
CA ALA A 327 -9.57 75.97 -16.55
C ALA A 327 -9.33 76.82 -17.81
N VAL A 328 -9.34 76.20 -18.99
CA VAL A 328 -9.26 76.89 -20.29
C VAL A 328 -10.62 77.49 -20.66
N GLU A 329 -11.74 76.80 -20.40
CA GLU A 329 -13.09 77.32 -20.65
C GLU A 329 -13.44 78.50 -19.72
N GLU A 330 -13.05 78.45 -18.46
CA GLU A 330 -13.39 79.48 -17.46
C GLU A 330 -12.59 80.80 -17.62
N ARG A 331 -11.53 80.84 -18.44
CA ARG A 331 -10.71 82.06 -18.62
C ARG A 331 -10.68 82.56 -20.07
N PRO A 332 -11.28 83.73 -20.37
CA PRO A 332 -11.16 84.33 -21.70
C PRO A 332 -9.70 84.74 -21.99
N ALA A 333 -9.29 84.62 -23.26
CA ALA A 333 -7.91 84.71 -23.75
C ALA A 333 -7.12 85.99 -23.34
N GLN A 334 -7.78 87.03 -22.83
CA GLN A 334 -7.15 88.29 -22.40
C GLN A 334 -6.30 88.18 -21.12
N GLU A 335 -6.55 87.22 -20.22
CA GLU A 335 -5.83 87.14 -18.93
C GLU A 335 -4.52 86.33 -18.96
N TRP A 336 -4.30 85.55 -20.03
CA TRP A 336 -3.15 84.65 -20.18
C TRP A 336 -1.80 85.36 -20.21
N ASN A 337 -1.72 86.57 -20.78
CA ASN A 337 -0.44 87.25 -21.00
C ASN A 337 0.21 87.85 -19.74
N ASN A 338 -0.53 88.06 -18.64
CA ASN A 338 -0.02 88.77 -17.46
C ASN A 338 -0.01 87.95 -16.16
N THR A 339 -0.84 86.91 -16.03
CA THR A 339 -0.89 86.08 -14.82
C THR A 339 0.01 84.85 -14.90
N PHE A 340 0.22 84.25 -16.07
CA PHE A 340 1.00 83.01 -16.20
C PHE A 340 2.48 83.21 -15.81
N THR A 341 3.13 84.28 -16.24
CA THR A 341 4.54 84.55 -15.93
C THR A 341 4.78 84.87 -14.44
N LYS A 342 3.85 85.57 -13.77
CA LYS A 342 3.97 85.91 -12.34
C LYS A 342 3.52 84.78 -11.40
N GLN A 343 2.51 84.00 -11.79
CA GLN A 343 2.07 82.85 -11.00
C GLN A 343 2.96 81.63 -11.22
N ALA A 344 3.47 81.39 -12.43
CA ALA A 344 4.43 80.31 -12.69
C ALA A 344 5.74 80.54 -11.94
N THR A 345 6.26 81.77 -11.89
CA THR A 345 7.46 82.08 -11.08
C THR A 345 7.22 81.92 -9.58
N LYS A 346 6.02 82.27 -9.08
CA LYS A 346 5.65 82.08 -7.67
C LYS A 346 5.40 80.60 -7.33
N ALA A 347 4.80 79.83 -8.22
CA ALA A 347 4.56 78.39 -8.07
C ALA A 347 5.85 77.57 -8.20
N LEU A 348 6.73 77.94 -9.14
CA LEU A 348 8.07 77.36 -9.28
C LEU A 348 8.89 77.63 -8.02
N ASN A 349 8.92 78.87 -7.51
CA ASN A 349 9.59 79.19 -6.26
C ASN A 349 8.99 78.46 -5.04
N LYS A 350 7.67 78.19 -5.04
CA LYS A 350 7.00 77.41 -3.99
C LYS A 350 7.31 75.92 -4.10
N ASN A 351 7.39 75.37 -5.31
CA ASN A 351 7.77 73.98 -5.55
C ASN A 351 9.26 73.74 -5.30
N VAL A 352 10.14 74.67 -5.70
CA VAL A 352 11.57 74.67 -5.36
C VAL A 352 11.77 74.79 -3.85
N LYS A 353 10.99 75.64 -3.15
CA LYS A 353 10.98 75.65 -1.69
C LYS A 353 10.50 74.32 -1.11
N ARG A 354 9.42 73.72 -1.61
CA ARG A 354 8.91 72.43 -1.11
C ARG A 354 9.86 71.26 -1.40
N SER A 355 10.54 71.23 -2.54
CA SER A 355 11.53 70.20 -2.85
C SER A 355 12.81 70.39 -2.04
N LEU A 356 13.22 71.64 -1.76
CA LEU A 356 14.28 71.93 -0.79
C LEU A 356 13.87 71.55 0.64
N TYR A 357 12.64 71.85 1.07
CA TYR A 357 12.13 71.42 2.38
C TYR A 357 12.02 69.89 2.48
N ARG A 358 11.59 69.19 1.43
CA ARG A 358 11.63 67.71 1.39
C ARG A 358 13.05 67.16 1.39
N ALA A 359 14.00 67.79 0.71
CA ALA A 359 15.41 67.37 0.72
C ALA A 359 16.10 67.65 2.07
N ILE A 360 15.63 68.65 2.82
CA ILE A 360 16.03 68.93 4.20
C ILE A 360 15.32 67.98 5.18
N ASP A 361 14.05 67.63 4.93
CA ASP A 361 13.28 66.63 5.70
C ASP A 361 13.82 65.19 5.51
N LEU A 362 14.38 64.86 4.35
CA LEU A 362 15.03 63.56 4.12
C LEU A 362 16.30 63.39 4.97
N ARG A 363 16.93 64.48 5.42
CA ARG A 363 18.06 64.42 6.36
C ARG A 363 17.62 64.33 7.83
N SER A 364 16.40 64.77 8.17
CA SER A 364 15.81 64.58 9.50
C SER A 364 15.02 63.27 9.63
N LEU A 365 14.55 62.68 8.52
CA LEU A 365 14.01 61.31 8.46
C LEU A 365 15.07 60.22 8.71
N ALA A 366 16.33 60.60 8.90
CA ALA A 366 17.44 59.72 9.28
C ALA A 366 17.82 59.82 10.77
N GLU A 367 16.95 60.36 11.64
CA GLU A 367 17.16 60.34 13.10
C GLU A 367 16.61 59.09 13.80
N GLU A 368 15.81 58.25 13.12
CA GLU A 368 15.55 56.88 13.56
C GLU A 368 15.65 55.90 12.37
N PRO A 369 16.47 54.83 12.46
CA PRO A 369 16.38 53.76 11.49
C PRO A 369 14.96 53.17 11.54
N PRO A 370 14.33 52.84 10.39
CA PRO A 370 13.05 52.14 10.41
C PRO A 370 13.21 50.86 11.24
N LYS A 371 12.55 50.78 12.40
CA LYS A 371 12.65 49.65 13.33
C LYS A 371 12.32 48.32 12.63
N GLU A 372 11.37 48.36 11.69
CA GLU A 372 10.96 47.25 10.82
C GLU A 372 12.08 46.73 9.90
N ASN A 373 13.06 47.56 9.56
CA ASN A 373 14.15 47.13 8.66
C ASN A 373 15.36 46.62 9.45
N ALA A 374 15.58 47.07 10.69
CA ALA A 374 16.73 46.63 11.47
C ALA A 374 16.60 45.17 11.94
N THR A 375 15.42 44.75 12.39
CA THR A 375 15.13 43.37 12.82
C THR A 375 15.16 42.40 11.64
N GLU A 376 14.49 42.73 10.54
CA GLU A 376 14.52 41.96 9.30
C GLU A 376 15.93 41.89 8.69
N CYS A 377 16.70 43.01 8.69
CA CYS A 377 18.09 42.98 8.22
C CYS A 377 18.97 42.08 9.09
N LEU A 378 18.83 42.14 10.42
CA LEU A 378 19.55 41.24 11.34
C LEU A 378 19.17 39.79 11.08
N ARG A 379 17.88 39.50 10.87
CA ARG A 379 17.39 38.15 10.57
C ARG A 379 17.96 37.61 9.26
N LEU A 380 17.84 38.37 8.17
CA LEU A 380 18.38 38.00 6.86
C LEU A 380 19.90 37.85 6.91
N MET A 381 20.61 38.70 7.66
CA MET A 381 22.04 38.57 7.89
C MET A 381 22.38 37.31 8.68
N GLY A 382 21.60 36.95 9.71
CA GLY A 382 21.75 35.70 10.45
C GLY A 382 21.58 34.47 9.56
N ILE A 383 20.57 34.45 8.70
CA ILE A 383 20.32 33.36 7.74
C ILE A 383 21.45 33.27 6.71
N ALA A 384 21.87 34.41 6.13
CA ALA A 384 22.96 34.47 5.17
C ALA A 384 24.29 34.03 5.80
N LEU A 385 24.57 34.45 7.03
CA LEU A 385 25.75 34.02 7.78
C LEU A 385 25.70 32.54 8.10
N GLY A 386 24.55 31.97 8.44
CA GLY A 386 24.36 30.53 8.62
C GLY A 386 24.72 29.74 7.36
N ASN A 387 24.19 30.17 6.21
CA ASN A 387 24.46 29.53 4.92
C ASN A 387 25.91 29.67 4.46
N LEU A 388 26.55 30.82 4.73
CA LEU A 388 27.97 31.02 4.45
C LEU A 388 28.86 30.23 5.42
N ALA A 389 28.48 30.15 6.70
CA ALA A 389 29.22 29.41 7.71
C ALA A 389 29.25 27.91 7.41
N THR A 390 28.14 27.35 6.93
CA THR A 390 28.06 25.94 6.49
C THR A 390 28.84 25.71 5.20
N ALA A 391 28.74 26.60 4.21
CA ALA A 391 29.49 26.50 2.95
C ALA A 391 31.01 26.63 3.16
N MET A 392 31.44 27.41 4.15
CA MET A 392 32.86 27.70 4.42
C MET A 392 33.43 26.93 5.62
N ASN A 393 32.65 26.06 6.27
CA ASN A 393 33.00 25.39 7.54
C ASN A 393 33.57 26.36 8.60
N ASN A 394 32.98 27.56 8.71
CA ASN A 394 33.46 28.61 9.62
C ASN A 394 32.65 28.61 10.93
N THR A 395 33.26 28.11 11.99
CA THR A 395 32.64 27.99 13.32
C THR A 395 32.32 29.33 13.98
N GLN A 396 33.11 30.39 13.72
CA GLN A 396 32.85 31.73 14.27
C GLN A 396 31.65 32.39 13.59
N ALA A 397 31.53 32.24 12.27
CA ALA A 397 30.37 32.73 11.53
C ALA A 397 29.09 31.97 11.95
N LEU A 398 29.22 30.68 12.27
CA LEU A 398 28.13 29.85 12.76
C LEU A 398 27.68 30.30 14.16
N GLN A 399 28.61 30.58 15.07
CA GLN A 399 28.30 31.16 16.39
C GLN A 399 27.63 32.53 16.26
N ALA A 400 28.08 33.39 15.35
CA ALA A 400 27.46 34.68 15.09
C ALA A 400 26.02 34.52 14.55
N ALA A 401 25.80 33.62 13.61
CA ALA A 401 24.48 33.32 13.07
C ALA A 401 23.52 32.78 14.15
N ALA A 402 24.01 31.86 14.99
CA ALA A 402 23.26 31.30 16.11
C ALA A 402 22.83 32.36 17.13
N LEU A 403 23.74 33.28 17.49
CA LEU A 403 23.46 34.40 18.39
C LEU A 403 22.43 35.37 17.80
N ILE A 404 22.51 35.67 16.50
CA ILE A 404 21.59 36.58 15.83
C ILE A 404 20.18 35.99 15.71
N LEU A 405 20.07 34.67 15.48
CA LEU A 405 18.78 33.98 15.28
C LEU A 405 18.19 33.39 16.57
N GLY A 406 18.92 33.45 17.69
CA GLY A 406 18.50 32.86 18.97
C GLY A 406 18.45 31.33 18.93
N SER A 407 19.41 30.68 18.27
CA SER A 407 19.48 29.22 18.12
C SER A 407 20.80 28.65 18.63
N GLU A 408 20.92 27.33 18.67
CA GLU A 408 22.20 26.68 18.94
C GLU A 408 23.18 26.84 17.77
N PRO A 409 24.50 26.90 18.03
CA PRO A 409 25.52 26.98 16.98
C PRO A 409 25.73 25.62 16.31
N THR A 410 24.67 25.09 15.71
CA THR A 410 24.72 23.91 14.82
C THR A 410 24.03 24.24 13.48
N PRO A 411 24.52 23.69 12.36
CA PRO A 411 23.90 23.91 11.04
C PRO A 411 22.41 23.58 11.01
N SER A 412 22.02 22.49 11.66
CA SER A 412 20.63 22.02 11.74
C SER A 412 19.74 22.94 12.56
N ALA A 413 20.22 23.42 13.73
CA ALA A 413 19.43 24.32 14.57
C ALA A 413 19.23 25.69 13.90
N ILE A 414 20.26 26.20 13.20
CA ILE A 414 20.16 27.45 12.43
C ILE A 414 19.20 27.31 11.26
N ALA A 415 19.28 26.20 10.51
CA ALA A 415 18.39 25.94 9.38
C ALA A 415 16.93 25.82 9.85
N TYR A 416 16.68 25.03 10.89
CA TYR A 416 15.35 24.87 11.49
C TYR A 416 14.79 26.20 12.00
N ARG A 417 15.62 27.00 12.70
CA ARG A 417 15.22 28.33 13.17
C ARG A 417 14.96 29.31 12.02
N ALA A 418 15.72 29.22 10.93
CA ALA A 418 15.50 30.03 9.74
C ALA A 418 14.17 29.70 9.06
N GLU A 419 13.79 28.42 9.00
CA GLU A 419 12.49 27.97 8.46
C GLU A 419 11.33 28.48 9.31
N GLN A 420 11.42 28.35 10.65
CA GLN A 420 10.42 28.90 11.57
C GLN A 420 10.22 30.40 11.38
N LEU A 421 11.32 31.15 11.29
CA LEU A 421 11.27 32.60 11.13
C LEU A 421 10.78 33.04 9.74
N GLN A 422 10.80 32.19 8.71
CA GLN A 422 10.17 32.50 7.42
C GLN A 422 8.65 32.59 7.51
N LEU A 423 8.04 31.91 8.48
CA LEU A 423 6.59 31.96 8.70
C LEU A 423 6.15 33.22 9.46
N LEU A 424 7.08 33.98 10.06
CA LEU A 424 6.77 35.13 10.89
C LEU A 424 5.95 36.23 10.19
N PRO A 425 6.24 36.64 8.94
CA PRO A 425 5.41 37.63 8.24
C PRO A 425 3.96 37.16 8.03
N GLN A 426 3.78 35.86 7.77
CA GLN A 426 2.46 35.24 7.62
C GLN A 426 1.74 35.20 8.98
N ALA A 427 2.42 34.76 10.04
CA ALA A 427 1.87 34.73 11.39
C ALA A 427 1.40 36.10 11.87
N VAL A 428 2.22 37.15 11.67
CA VAL A 428 1.84 38.53 12.03
C VAL A 428 0.65 39.00 11.19
N SER A 429 0.63 38.70 9.89
CA SER A 429 -0.48 39.04 9.01
C SER A 429 -1.80 38.38 9.46
N ASP A 430 -1.77 37.09 9.76
CA ASP A 430 -2.96 36.31 10.10
C ASP A 430 -3.49 36.70 11.48
N VAL A 431 -2.61 36.89 12.46
CA VAL A 431 -2.99 37.42 13.79
C VAL A 431 -3.62 38.81 13.65
N ARG A 432 -3.02 39.71 12.86
CA ARG A 432 -3.61 41.05 12.63
C ARG A 432 -4.93 40.99 11.89
N ALA A 433 -5.08 40.08 10.93
CA ALA A 433 -6.32 39.87 10.20
C ALA A 433 -7.45 39.47 11.16
N VAL A 434 -7.19 38.56 12.09
CA VAL A 434 -8.15 38.17 13.14
C VAL A 434 -8.50 39.34 14.05
N LEU A 435 -7.48 40.03 14.59
CA LEU A 435 -7.70 41.15 15.51
C LEU A 435 -8.43 42.33 14.87
N SER A 436 -8.31 42.50 13.54
CA SER A 436 -8.99 43.55 12.78
C SER A 436 -10.49 43.29 12.55
N LYS A 437 -10.97 42.04 12.75
CA LYS A 437 -12.38 41.69 12.58
C LYS A 437 -13.21 42.35 13.71
N PRO A 438 -14.29 43.07 13.38
CA PRO A 438 -15.17 43.63 14.41
C PRO A 438 -15.84 42.50 15.18
N GLY A 439 -15.67 42.48 16.51
CA GLY A 439 -16.22 41.45 17.38
C GLY A 439 -15.40 40.15 17.43
N CYS A 440 -14.09 40.21 17.15
CA CYS A 440 -13.21 39.06 17.34
C CYS A 440 -13.33 38.48 18.76
N SER A 441 -13.44 37.16 18.85
CA SER A 441 -13.41 36.42 20.10
C SER A 441 -11.99 35.98 20.44
N TRP A 442 -11.76 35.60 21.70
CA TRP A 442 -10.49 35.01 22.10
C TRP A 442 -10.24 33.68 21.38
N TRP A 443 -11.28 32.87 21.13
CA TRP A 443 -11.19 31.66 20.32
C TRP A 443 -10.72 31.89 18.88
N ASP A 444 -11.21 32.94 18.21
CA ASP A 444 -10.76 33.28 16.85
C ASP A 444 -9.26 33.59 16.82
N TYR A 445 -8.74 34.24 17.86
CA TYR A 445 -7.31 34.49 18.02
C TYR A 445 -6.54 33.21 18.32
N LEU A 446 -7.07 32.39 19.25
CA LEU A 446 -6.40 31.20 19.74
C LEU A 446 -6.26 30.13 18.65
N GLU A 447 -7.26 29.99 17.79
CA GLU A 447 -7.23 29.11 16.61
C GLU A 447 -6.01 29.43 15.71
N VAL A 448 -5.80 30.71 15.39
CA VAL A 448 -4.65 31.14 14.57
C VAL A 448 -3.34 31.09 15.37
N ALA A 449 -3.37 31.42 16.66
CA ALA A 449 -2.18 31.42 17.50
C ALA A 449 -1.62 30.01 17.74
N GLN A 450 -2.46 28.97 17.74
CA GLN A 450 -2.03 27.56 17.85
C GLN A 450 -1.13 27.14 16.68
N GLU A 451 -1.43 27.58 15.46
CA GLU A 451 -0.61 27.26 14.28
C GLU A 451 0.82 27.83 14.37
N TYR A 452 0.99 28.90 15.14
CA TYR A 452 2.25 29.64 15.28
C TYR A 452 2.86 29.57 16.69
N GLU A 453 2.44 28.61 17.52
CA GLU A 453 2.87 28.52 18.92
C GLU A 453 4.41 28.51 19.07
N VAL A 454 5.09 27.82 18.15
CA VAL A 454 6.55 27.67 18.13
C VAL A 454 7.29 28.99 17.94
N ILE A 455 6.67 29.98 17.28
CA ILE A 455 7.22 31.32 17.03
C ILE A 455 6.46 32.40 17.81
N LYS A 456 5.75 32.03 18.88
CA LYS A 456 4.95 32.95 19.70
C LYS A 456 5.73 34.15 20.19
N ALA A 457 6.92 33.94 20.74
CA ALA A 457 7.75 35.04 21.22
C ALA A 457 8.16 36.01 20.10
N ASP A 458 8.33 35.50 18.87
CA ASP A 458 8.84 36.27 17.75
C ASP A 458 7.73 37.13 17.11
N TYR A 459 6.55 36.55 16.81
CA TYR A 459 5.46 37.35 16.26
C TYR A 459 4.89 38.32 17.31
N TRP A 460 4.93 37.96 18.60
CA TRP A 460 4.47 38.84 19.67
C TRP A 460 5.32 40.10 19.81
N ALA A 461 6.61 40.03 19.47
CA ALA A 461 7.50 41.19 19.44
C ALA A 461 7.18 42.17 18.29
N GLU A 462 6.50 41.71 17.23
CA GLU A 462 6.12 42.49 16.05
C GLU A 462 4.67 43.05 16.14
N LEU A 463 3.90 42.63 17.15
CA LEU A 463 2.59 43.21 17.44
C LEU A 463 2.73 44.57 18.12
N THR A 464 1.81 45.47 17.78
CA THR A 464 1.72 46.78 18.42
C THR A 464 1.22 46.63 19.87
N PRO A 465 1.54 47.58 20.77
CA PRO A 465 1.05 47.53 22.15
C PRO A 465 -0.49 47.48 22.21
N GLN A 466 -1.17 48.15 21.27
CA GLN A 466 -2.63 48.12 21.16
C GLN A 466 -3.16 46.72 20.82
N GLU A 467 -2.53 46.02 19.88
CA GLU A 467 -2.88 44.64 19.53
C GLU A 467 -2.65 43.69 20.72
N THR A 468 -1.54 43.85 21.46
CA THR A 468 -1.27 43.04 22.65
C THR A 468 -2.25 43.33 23.79
N GLU A 469 -2.70 44.58 23.95
CA GLU A 469 -3.74 44.95 24.92
C GLU A 469 -5.09 44.35 24.52
N LEU A 470 -5.45 44.36 23.23
CA LEU A 470 -6.68 43.72 22.74
C LEU A 470 -6.67 42.22 23.02
N ILE A 471 -5.56 41.52 22.73
CA ILE A 471 -5.42 40.09 23.04
C ILE A 471 -5.63 39.84 24.55
N ALA A 472 -5.02 40.65 25.42
CA ALA A 472 -5.17 40.53 26.87
C ALA A 472 -6.61 40.82 27.36
N VAL A 473 -7.30 41.77 26.73
CA VAL A 473 -8.72 42.06 27.03
C VAL A 473 -9.62 40.91 26.60
N LEU A 474 -9.36 40.29 25.44
CA LEU A 474 -10.10 39.12 24.98
C LEU A 474 -9.91 37.93 25.93
N GLU A 475 -8.69 37.67 26.37
CA GLU A 475 -8.36 36.63 27.36
C GLU A 475 -9.10 36.86 28.69
N GLN A 476 -9.11 38.11 29.17
CA GLN A 476 -9.81 38.49 30.40
C GLN A 476 -11.33 38.41 30.26
N ALA A 477 -11.90 38.82 29.13
CA ALA A 477 -13.34 38.76 28.87
C ALA A 477 -13.83 37.31 28.91
N GLU A 478 -13.09 36.39 28.31
CA GLU A 478 -13.42 34.96 28.33
C GLU A 478 -13.21 34.32 29.71
N SER A 479 -12.09 34.64 30.37
CA SER A 479 -11.85 34.19 31.75
C SER A 479 -12.93 34.69 32.73
N SER A 480 -13.54 35.84 32.45
CA SER A 480 -14.64 36.40 33.25
C SER A 480 -15.97 35.68 32.99
N LEU A 481 -16.24 35.22 31.77
CA LEU A 481 -17.43 34.41 31.43
C LEU A 481 -17.43 33.03 32.11
N ILE A 482 -16.24 32.47 32.37
CA ILE A 482 -16.09 31.21 33.09
C ILE A 482 -16.29 31.38 34.62
N THR A 483 -16.32 32.63 35.12
CA THR A 483 -16.36 32.94 36.55
C THR A 483 -17.63 33.69 37.00
N GLU A 484 -18.80 33.39 36.43
CA GLU A 484 -20.09 33.77 37.03
C GLU A 484 -20.86 32.52 37.50
N PRO A 485 -21.17 32.38 38.81
CA PRO A 485 -22.10 31.38 39.29
C PRO A 485 -23.52 31.92 39.11
N MET A 486 -24.18 31.59 38.00
CA MET A 486 -25.59 31.92 37.80
C MET A 486 -26.43 30.65 37.61
N VAL A 487 -27.02 30.22 38.74
CA VAL A 487 -28.43 29.79 38.76
C VAL A 487 -29.27 30.98 38.28
N PRO A 488 -30.08 30.84 37.21
CA PRO A 488 -31.52 30.76 37.45
C PRO A 488 -32.33 29.90 36.47
N ASP A 489 -33.25 29.15 37.08
CA ASP A 489 -34.65 28.91 36.71
C ASP A 489 -35.05 28.92 35.21
N GLU A 490 -35.53 27.75 34.81
CA GLU A 490 -36.23 27.46 33.56
C GLU A 490 -37.42 28.41 33.33
N THR A 491 -37.50 29.00 32.13
CA THR A 491 -38.80 29.15 31.45
C THR A 491 -38.60 29.22 29.93
N SER A 492 -39.02 28.13 29.27
CA SER A 492 -39.72 28.06 27.97
C SER A 492 -39.06 28.62 26.69
N ALA A 493 -38.78 27.65 25.79
CA ALA A 493 -39.09 27.60 24.35
C ALA A 493 -38.11 28.25 23.32
N ASP A 494 -37.25 27.38 22.74
CA ASP A 494 -37.02 27.09 21.29
C ASP A 494 -36.87 28.21 20.23
N PRO A 495 -36.16 27.97 19.10
CA PRO A 495 -34.97 27.12 18.86
C PRO A 495 -33.90 27.79 17.96
N GLY A 496 -32.68 27.22 17.93
CA GLY A 496 -31.78 27.35 16.78
C GLY A 496 -30.37 27.87 17.07
N SER A 497 -29.53 27.06 17.72
CA SER A 497 -28.08 27.13 17.59
C SER A 497 -27.51 25.74 17.86
N SER A 498 -26.77 25.21 16.88
CA SER A 498 -26.15 23.89 16.87
C SER A 498 -24.88 23.91 17.74
N ASP A 499 -25.04 24.00 19.05
CA ASP A 499 -24.01 23.60 20.01
C ASP A 499 -24.16 22.10 20.27
N GLY A 500 -23.05 21.36 20.22
CA GLY A 500 -23.03 19.89 20.21
C GLY A 500 -23.92 19.28 21.28
N GLU A 501 -25.06 18.71 20.86
CA GLU A 501 -26.00 18.06 21.77
C GLU A 501 -25.30 16.90 22.48
N VAL A 502 -25.22 16.99 23.81
CA VAL A 502 -24.70 15.93 24.66
C VAL A 502 -25.87 14.98 24.96
N ILE A 503 -25.65 13.67 24.82
CA ILE A 503 -26.65 12.65 25.17
C ILE A 503 -26.83 12.66 26.69
N GLU A 504 -28.01 13.06 27.16
CA GLU A 504 -28.38 13.14 28.59
C GLU A 504 -29.59 12.25 28.93
N LEU A 505 -29.92 12.15 30.22
CA LEU A 505 -31.08 11.39 30.72
C LEU A 505 -32.39 11.84 30.04
N GLY A 506 -33.16 10.89 29.51
CA GLY A 506 -34.38 11.13 28.73
C GLY A 506 -34.13 11.35 27.22
N SER A 507 -32.88 11.38 26.76
CA SER A 507 -32.56 11.52 25.34
C SER A 507 -33.03 10.32 24.52
N ILE A 508 -33.56 10.58 23.32
CA ILE A 508 -33.97 9.54 22.38
C ILE A 508 -32.79 9.24 21.45
N VAL A 509 -32.30 8.00 21.53
CA VAL A 509 -31.06 7.57 20.90
C VAL A 509 -31.26 6.38 19.96
N ALA A 510 -30.34 6.27 19.01
CA ALA A 510 -30.15 5.14 18.12
C ALA A 510 -28.67 4.72 18.17
N HIS A 511 -28.35 3.52 17.70
CA HIS A 511 -26.95 3.13 17.59
C HIS A 511 -26.24 3.98 16.50
N ALA A 512 -24.99 4.37 16.74
CA ALA A 512 -24.20 5.16 15.79
C ALA A 512 -23.71 4.31 14.60
N ASP A 513 -23.32 3.05 14.85
CA ASP A 513 -22.91 2.10 13.82
C ASP A 513 -24.08 1.66 12.91
N ILE A 514 -23.95 1.94 11.61
CA ILE A 514 -24.91 1.64 10.53
C ILE A 514 -25.16 0.13 10.38
N TYR A 515 -24.20 -0.71 10.75
CA TYR A 515 -24.31 -2.16 10.63
C TYR A 515 -24.94 -2.82 11.87
N CYS A 516 -25.19 -2.05 12.93
CA CYS A 516 -25.81 -2.59 14.14
C CYS A 516 -27.30 -2.89 13.91
N ALA A 517 -27.78 -4.03 14.39
CA ALA A 517 -29.21 -4.38 14.31
C ALA A 517 -30.13 -3.36 15.01
N LEU A 518 -29.55 -2.56 15.92
CA LEU A 518 -30.22 -1.50 16.68
C LEU A 518 -30.05 -0.10 16.05
N TYR A 519 -29.45 0.01 14.86
CA TYR A 519 -29.24 1.28 14.16
C TYR A 519 -30.53 2.06 13.87
N ASN A 520 -31.61 1.33 13.54
CA ASN A 520 -32.94 1.89 13.31
C ASN A 520 -33.87 1.74 14.52
N ALA A 521 -33.39 1.10 15.60
CA ALA A 521 -34.18 0.96 16.81
C ALA A 521 -34.21 2.29 17.56
N LYS A 522 -35.38 2.61 18.12
CA LYS A 522 -35.55 3.78 18.98
C LYS A 522 -35.28 3.38 20.42
N GLY A 523 -34.36 4.08 21.08
CA GLY A 523 -33.98 3.89 22.47
C GLY A 523 -34.17 5.16 23.28
N GLU A 524 -34.38 5.02 24.58
CA GLU A 524 -34.51 6.12 25.53
C GLU A 524 -33.49 5.92 26.65
N VAL A 525 -32.71 6.96 26.95
CA VAL A 525 -31.73 6.94 28.04
C VAL A 525 -32.46 7.05 29.37
N ILE A 526 -32.37 6.02 30.22
CA ILE A 526 -33.04 5.98 31.53
C ILE A 526 -32.11 6.44 32.65
N GLU A 527 -30.81 6.20 32.52
CA GLU A 527 -29.82 6.56 33.54
C GLU A 527 -28.55 7.05 32.86
N ASP A 528 -28.03 8.19 33.33
CA ASP A 528 -26.78 8.79 32.87
C ASP A 528 -25.70 8.60 33.93
N MET A 529 -24.61 7.96 33.54
CA MET A 529 -23.47 7.62 34.39
C MET A 529 -22.21 8.42 34.01
N GLY A 530 -22.37 9.53 33.27
CA GLY A 530 -21.26 10.36 32.79
C GLY A 530 -20.89 10.01 31.35
N ASP A 531 -19.90 9.13 31.16
CA ASP A 531 -19.45 8.71 29.82
C ASP A 531 -20.32 7.58 29.23
N GLU A 532 -21.14 6.97 30.07
CA GLU A 532 -21.98 5.82 29.73
C GLU A 532 -23.43 6.07 30.12
N VAL A 533 -24.33 5.45 29.37
CA VAL A 533 -25.77 5.59 29.54
C VAL A 533 -26.46 4.23 29.49
N TRP A 534 -27.51 4.08 30.30
CA TRP A 534 -28.41 2.94 30.21
C TRP A 534 -29.55 3.27 29.26
N VAL A 535 -29.68 2.49 28.20
CA VAL A 535 -30.72 2.68 27.18
C VAL A 535 -31.77 1.59 27.30
N ALA A 536 -33.04 1.98 27.38
CA ALA A 536 -34.16 1.10 27.09
C ALA A 536 -34.59 1.24 25.65
N TRP A 537 -34.55 0.14 24.93
CA TRP A 537 -35.02 0.11 23.55
C TRP A 537 -36.54 -0.11 23.48
N GLU A 538 -37.22 0.67 22.64
CA GLU A 538 -38.68 0.68 22.54
C GLU A 538 -39.26 -0.68 22.11
N HIS A 539 -38.55 -1.39 21.23
CA HIS A 539 -38.93 -2.74 20.79
C HIS A 539 -38.84 -3.81 21.92
N TRP A 540 -38.30 -3.45 23.09
CA TRP A 540 -38.17 -4.31 24.27
C TRP A 540 -39.06 -3.87 25.46
N ARG A 541 -39.94 -2.85 25.30
CA ARG A 541 -40.87 -2.38 26.36
C ARG A 541 -41.68 -3.48 27.03
N ASP A 542 -42.03 -4.55 26.31
CA ASP A 542 -42.85 -5.66 26.82
C ASP A 542 -42.04 -6.77 27.53
N LYS A 543 -40.72 -6.66 27.61
CA LYS A 543 -39.85 -7.65 28.27
C LYS A 543 -39.13 -7.02 29.48
N PRO A 544 -39.31 -7.55 30.70
CA PRO A 544 -38.96 -6.84 31.94
C PRO A 544 -37.46 -6.66 32.23
N LYS A 545 -36.54 -7.06 31.35
CA LYS A 545 -35.10 -7.13 31.68
C LYS A 545 -34.15 -7.04 30.47
N LYS A 546 -34.18 -5.96 29.72
CA LYS A 546 -33.03 -5.60 28.88
C LYS A 546 -32.92 -4.09 28.70
N THR A 547 -32.53 -3.41 29.77
CA THR A 547 -31.76 -2.18 29.64
C THR A 547 -30.32 -2.62 29.42
N ASP A 548 -29.64 -2.05 28.44
CA ASP A 548 -28.22 -2.34 28.17
C ASP A 548 -27.43 -1.03 28.32
N ARG A 549 -26.16 -1.17 28.72
CA ARG A 549 -25.24 -0.05 28.94
C ARG A 549 -24.42 0.20 27.68
N TYR A 550 -24.34 1.47 27.27
CA TYR A 550 -23.62 1.93 26.09
C TYR A 550 -22.77 3.15 26.44
N PHE A 551 -21.67 3.36 25.71
CA PHE A 551 -20.96 4.63 25.77
C PHE A 551 -21.71 5.69 24.96
N LYS A 552 -21.61 6.97 25.36
CA LYS A 552 -22.27 8.07 24.63
C LYS A 552 -21.81 8.14 23.16
N ASP A 553 -20.55 7.80 22.88
CA ASP A 553 -19.98 7.79 21.53
C ASP A 553 -20.50 6.64 20.64
N GLU A 554 -21.08 5.59 21.23
CA GLU A 554 -21.69 4.47 20.50
C GLU A 554 -23.12 4.78 20.05
N LEU A 555 -23.67 5.91 20.52
CA LEU A 555 -25.03 6.32 20.31
C LEU A 555 -25.09 7.63 19.52
N ARG A 556 -26.20 7.83 18.83
CA ARG A 556 -26.55 9.08 18.16
C ARG A 556 -27.98 9.44 18.51
N PHE A 557 -28.35 10.71 18.38
CA PHE A 557 -29.77 11.09 18.47
C PHE A 557 -30.58 10.40 17.38
N TRP A 558 -31.74 9.88 17.78
CA TRP A 558 -32.65 9.23 16.85
C TRP A 558 -33.27 10.29 15.94
N GLN A 559 -33.00 10.18 14.63
CA GLN A 559 -33.57 11.07 13.61
C GLN A 559 -34.74 10.38 12.91
N GLU A 560 -35.89 11.06 12.81
CA GLU A 560 -37.12 10.57 12.17
C GLU A 560 -36.95 10.20 10.68
N THR A 561 -35.85 10.61 10.06
CA THR A 561 -35.57 10.43 8.62
C THR A 561 -35.10 9.01 8.22
N ASN A 562 -34.97 8.06 9.14
CA ASN A 562 -34.43 6.72 8.87
C ASN A 562 -35.50 5.61 8.71
N GLN A 563 -36.73 5.95 8.31
CA GLN A 563 -37.76 4.97 7.94
C GLN A 563 -37.71 4.57 6.45
#